data_AF-A0A554W3H4-F1
#
_entry.id   AF-A0A554W3H4-F1
#
_cell.length_a   1.000
_cell.length_b   1.000
_cell.length_c   1.000
_cell.angle_alpha   90.00
_cell.angle_beta   90.00
_cell.angle_gamma   90.00
#
_symmetry.space_group_name_H-M   'P 1'
#
loop_
_entity.id
_entity.type
_entity.pdbx_description
1 polymer ?
#
loop_
_entity_poly.entity_id
_entity_poly.type
_entity_poly.pdbx_seq_one_letter_code
_entity_poly.pdbx_strand_id
1 'polypeptide(L)' 'MLLPEPLLYSDWFAMMAAFVAVNTVMYAALAVAKILPRLHPPEWRRGQRSETRSIYPEGHPEAGEIPRGF' A
#
# COMPACT_ATOMS: atom_id res chain seq x y z
N MET A 1 -4.07 -25.36 42.58
CA MET A 1 -3.96 -26.34 41.48
C MET A 1 -4.89 -25.89 40.36
N LEU A 2 -4.32 -25.30 39.30
CA LEU A 2 -5.05 -24.86 38.10
C LEU A 2 -5.10 -26.05 37.13
N LEU A 3 -6.30 -26.58 36.90
CA LEU A 3 -6.65 -27.65 35.96
C LEU A 3 -6.09 -29.07 36.26
N PRO A 4 -6.98 -30.05 36.57
CA PRO A 4 -6.62 -31.46 36.69
C PRO A 4 -6.00 -32.04 35.41
N GLU A 5 -4.87 -32.74 35.54
CA GLU A 5 -4.16 -33.42 34.47
C GLU A 5 -5.04 -34.38 33.62
N PRO A 6 -5.99 -35.15 34.18
CA PRO A 6 -6.86 -36.02 33.38
C PRO A 6 -7.74 -35.28 32.36
N LEU A 7 -8.05 -33.99 32.60
CA LEU A 7 -8.87 -33.21 31.67
C LEU A 7 -8.09 -32.85 30.40
N LEU A 8 -6.77 -32.63 30.51
CA LEU A 8 -5.91 -32.29 29.37
C LEU A 8 -5.77 -33.43 28.37
N TYR A 9 -5.83 -34.67 28.84
CA TYR A 9 -5.72 -35.88 28.02
C TYR A 9 -7.07 -36.40 27.50
N SER A 10 -8.16 -35.69 27.80
CA SER A 10 -9.48 -36.12 27.37
C SER A 10 -9.78 -35.71 25.93
N ASP A 11 -10.43 -36.60 25.17
CA ASP A 11 -10.77 -36.36 23.76
C ASP A 11 -11.69 -35.14 23.59
N TRP A 12 -12.63 -34.92 24.51
CA TRP A 12 -13.54 -33.77 24.45
C TRP A 12 -12.78 -32.45 24.57
N PHE A 13 -11.75 -32.41 25.45
CA PHE A 13 -10.92 -31.23 25.62
C PHE A 13 -10.08 -30.99 24.37
N ALA A 14 -9.53 -32.06 23.76
CA ALA A 14 -8.79 -31.94 22.50
C ALA A 14 -9.66 -31.35 21.37
N MET A 15 -10.92 -31.76 21.26
CA MET A 15 -11.85 -31.18 20.27
C MET A 15 -12.11 -29.68 20.52
N MET A 16 -12.38 -29.30 21.77
CA MET A 16 -12.57 -27.90 22.15
C MET A 16 -11.31 -27.06 21.93
N ALA A 17 -10.16 -27.59 22.33
CA ALA A 17 -8.86 -26.94 22.16
C ALA A 17 -8.53 -26.74 20.68
N ALA A 18 -8.80 -27.75 19.83
CA ALA A 18 -8.63 -27.63 18.38
C ALA A 18 -9.54 -26.54 17.79
N PHE A 19 -10.81 -26.47 18.20
CA PHE A 19 -11.73 -25.42 17.74
C PHE A 19 -11.24 -24.02 18.11
N VAL A 20 -10.82 -23.84 19.36
CA VAL A 20 -10.24 -22.57 19.86
C VAL A 20 -8.93 -22.25 19.15
N ALA A 21 -8.07 -23.23 18.93
CA ALA A 21 -6.78 -23.06 18.25
C ALA A 21 -6.97 -22.61 16.80
N VAL A 22 -7.85 -23.26 16.04
CA VAL A 22 -8.16 -22.87 14.65
C VAL A 22 -8.68 -21.44 14.59
N ASN A 23 -9.62 -21.10 15.48
CA ASN A 23 -10.19 -19.76 15.55
C ASN A 23 -9.13 -18.70 15.88
N THR A 24 -8.30 -18.98 16.89
CA THR A 24 -7.24 -18.08 17.35
C THR A 24 -6.19 -17.89 16.28
N VAL A 25 -5.71 -18.96 15.63
CA VAL A 25 -4.70 -18.88 14.57
C VAL A 25 -5.26 -18.12 13.36
N MET A 26 -6.51 -18.36 12.97
CA MET A 26 -7.15 -17.62 11.87
C MET A 26 -7.20 -16.12 12.17
N TYR A 27 -7.71 -15.74 13.35
CA TYR A 27 -7.79 -14.32 13.73
C TYR A 27 -6.42 -13.68 13.93
N ALA A 28 -5.45 -14.41 14.51
CA ALA A 28 -4.08 -13.94 14.65
C ALA A 28 -3.43 -13.69 13.29
N ALA A 29 -3.61 -14.60 12.33
CA ALA A 29 -3.12 -14.42 10.96
C ALA A 29 -3.72 -13.16 10.31
N LEU A 30 -5.03 -12.94 10.46
CA LEU A 30 -5.69 -11.72 9.96
C LEU A 30 -5.20 -10.46 10.69
N ALA A 31 -4.98 -10.52 12.00
CA ALA A 31 -4.46 -9.40 12.77
C ALA A 31 -3.05 -9.03 12.31
N VAL A 32 -2.16 -10.01 12.16
CA VAL A 32 -0.81 -9.81 11.62
C VAL A 32 -0.85 -9.24 10.21
N ALA A 33 -1.68 -9.80 9.34
CA ALA A 33 -1.87 -9.29 7.97
C ALA A 33 -2.38 -7.84 7.95
N LYS A 34 -3.20 -7.43 8.91
CA LYS A 34 -3.70 -6.05 9.05
C LYS A 34 -2.69 -5.09 9.68
N ILE A 35 -1.82 -5.59 10.56
CA ILE A 35 -0.73 -4.80 11.15
C ILE A 35 0.33 -4.49 10.09
N LEU A 36 0.50 -5.36 9.09
CA LEU A 36 1.42 -5.11 7.99
C LEU A 36 0.97 -3.84 7.24
N PRO A 37 1.77 -2.77 7.24
CA PRO A 37 1.43 -1.57 6.50
C PRO A 37 1.23 -1.94 5.04
N ARG A 38 0.11 -1.51 4.44
CA ARG A 38 -0.12 -1.66 2.99
C ARG A 38 1.10 -1.08 2.28
N LEU A 39 1.97 -1.94 1.74
CA LEU A 39 3.04 -1.52 0.85
C LEU A 39 2.38 -0.94 -0.40
N HIS A 40 2.13 0.36 -0.36
CA HIS A 40 1.76 1.10 -1.56
C HIS A 40 2.96 1.02 -2.50
N PRO A 41 2.83 0.39 -3.68
CA PRO A 41 3.89 0.48 -4.67
C PRO A 41 4.13 1.97 -4.95
N PRO A 42 5.39 2.43 -4.88
CA PRO A 42 5.69 3.83 -5.03
C PRO A 42 5.14 4.32 -6.36
N GLU A 43 4.37 5.40 -6.31
CA GLU A 43 3.68 6.01 -7.45
C GLU A 43 4.64 6.61 -8.50
N TRP A 44 5.93 6.27 -8.45
CA TRP A 44 6.97 6.69 -9.38
C TRP A 44 6.62 6.33 -10.83
N ARG A 45 5.79 5.31 -11.08
CA ARG A 45 5.31 4.98 -12.43
C ARG A 45 4.12 5.82 -12.92
N ARG A 46 3.64 6.83 -12.18
CA ARG A 46 2.84 7.89 -12.79
C ARG A 46 3.80 8.85 -13.48
N GLY A 47 4.13 8.51 -14.72
CA GLY A 47 4.99 9.28 -15.60
C GLY A 47 4.69 10.77 -15.50
N GLN A 48 5.71 11.48 -15.01
CA GLN A 48 6.08 12.86 -15.31
C GLN A 48 5.35 13.38 -16.56
N ARG A 49 4.47 14.38 -16.39
CA ARG A 49 3.88 15.10 -17.51
C ARG A 49 5.01 15.82 -18.25
N SER A 50 5.51 15.22 -19.31
CA SER A 50 6.63 15.72 -20.12
C SER A 50 6.24 16.82 -21.10
N GLU A 51 4.99 17.29 -21.05
CA GLU A 51 4.46 18.25 -22.01
C GLU A 51 4.36 19.63 -21.36
N THR A 52 5.39 20.45 -21.59
CA THR A 52 5.31 21.90 -21.44
C THR A 52 4.28 22.39 -22.47
N ARG A 53 3.02 22.50 -22.06
CA ARG A 53 2.02 23.27 -22.82
C ARG A 53 2.31 24.76 -22.62
N SER A 54 3.43 25.25 -23.16
CA SER A 54 3.60 26.68 -23.34
C SER A 54 2.69 27.13 -24.48
N ILE A 55 1.99 28.23 -24.26
CA ILE A 55 1.09 28.88 -25.24
C ILE A 55 1.83 29.91 -26.09
N TYR A 56 3.14 30.06 -25.84
CA TYR A 56 4.02 30.94 -26.58
C TYR A 56 4.77 30.12 -27.62
N PRO A 57 4.73 30.51 -28.90
CA PRO A 57 5.59 29.89 -29.90
C PRO A 57 7.04 30.30 -29.61
N GLU A 58 7.88 29.32 -29.27
CA GLU A 58 9.34 29.49 -29.24
C GLU A 58 9.82 29.68 -30.68
N GLY A 59 9.83 30.93 -31.11
CA GLY A 59 10.04 31.27 -32.51
C GLY A 59 9.54 32.68 -32.82
N HIS A 60 9.82 33.65 -31.95
CA HIS A 60 9.81 35.03 -32.37
C HIS A 60 11.25 35.46 -32.71
N PRO A 61 11.71 35.23 -33.96
CA PRO A 61 12.90 35.90 -34.44
C PRO A 61 12.55 37.39 -34.57
N GLU A 62 13.33 38.23 -33.90
CA GLU A 62 13.54 39.63 -34.29
C GLU A 62 12.31 40.59 -34.27
N ALA A 63 11.67 40.84 -33.12
CA ALA A 63 11.08 42.17 -32.87
C ALA A 63 12.20 43.18 -32.62
N GLY A 64 12.97 43.50 -33.66
CA GLY A 64 14.19 44.29 -33.52
C GLY A 64 14.58 45.13 -34.72
N GLU A 65 13.81 45.13 -35.82
CA GLU A 65 14.17 45.92 -37.00
C GLU A 65 13.08 46.95 -37.31
N ILE A 66 13.23 48.12 -36.68
CA ILE A 66 12.52 49.34 -37.08
C ILE A 66 13.27 49.86 -38.33
N PRO A 67 12.67 49.85 -39.54
CA PRO A 67 13.31 50.48 -40.68
C PRO A 67 13.38 51.99 -40.45
N ARG A 68 14.59 52.49 -40.26
CA ARG A 68 14.93 53.92 -40.41
C ARG A 68 15.04 54.23 -41.91
N GLY A 69 14.13 55.05 -42.44
CA GLY A 69 14.26 55.70 -43.75
C GLY A 69 13.27 56.86 -43.83
N PHE A 70 13.73 58.08 -43.56
CA PHE A 70 13.98 59.18 -44.52
C PHE A 70 12.71 59.87 -45.02
#